data_AF-A0A1E7EQ11-F1
#
_entry.id   AF-A0A1E7EQ11-F1
#
_cell.length_a   1.000
_cell.length_b   1.000
_cell.length_c   1.000
_cell.angle_alpha   90.00
_cell.angle_beta   90.00
_cell.angle_gamma   90.00
#
_symmetry.space_group_name_H-M   'P 1'
#
loop_
_entity.id
_entity.type
_entity.pdbx_description
1 polymer ?
#
loop_
_entity_poly.entity_id
_entity_poly.type
_entity_poly.pdbx_seq_one_letter_code
_entity_poly.pdbx_strand_id
1 'polypeptide(L)'
;MGWWGSVKNAAEKTKLRGDIALTQRGITARKKKFGEEYFDVLTNDTQKSFGGIGGTVGTLAVFKKSEHDDPMKIAFETCRDDIRCMQVRKEEHHKQLDVMEVKGCHTMPDETMGQNIRKTGRMFSDAGVGAKIRAQMAFIDREMKIRKENFGVEVYDFTKASDDKEKKGGLKGTISKALSGLSEQEKEMQKTIDAAKNDVEGIEGRVISMERQIAFLDSEMEPLAATSS
;
A
#
# COMPACT_ATOMS: atom_id res chain seq x y z
N MET A 1 45.62 11.60 -13.38
CA MET A 1 45.07 10.33 -12.84
C MET A 1 44.83 9.39 -14.00
N GLY A 2 45.38 8.18 -13.96
CA GLY A 2 45.38 7.26 -15.11
C GLY A 2 44.02 6.58 -15.35
N TRP A 3 43.85 6.02 -16.55
CA TRP A 3 42.68 5.25 -17.03
C TRP A 3 42.09 4.29 -15.99
N TRP A 4 42.95 3.63 -15.20
CA TRP A 4 42.56 2.74 -14.10
C TRP A 4 41.76 3.42 -12.96
N GLY A 5 41.99 4.70 -12.69
CA GLY A 5 41.22 5.48 -11.71
C GLY A 5 39.82 5.82 -12.22
N SER A 6 39.70 6.18 -13.50
CA SER A 6 38.40 6.45 -14.14
C SER A 6 37.51 5.20 -14.19
N VAL A 7 38.10 4.03 -14.52
CA VAL A 7 37.39 2.75 -14.53
C VAL A 7 36.89 2.36 -13.13
N LYS A 8 37.71 2.57 -12.08
CA LYS A 8 37.30 2.30 -10.69
C LYS A 8 36.17 3.23 -10.25
N ASN A 9 36.28 4.53 -10.53
CA ASN A 9 35.23 5.50 -10.19
C ASN A 9 33.92 5.22 -10.96
N ALA A 10 33.99 4.76 -12.21
CA ALA A 10 32.82 4.37 -12.98
C ALA A 10 32.13 3.11 -12.44
N ALA A 11 32.92 2.11 -12.01
CA ALA A 11 32.39 0.91 -11.36
C ALA A 11 31.72 1.25 -10.02
N GLU A 12 32.33 2.13 -9.22
CA GLU A 12 31.79 2.59 -7.94
C GLU A 12 30.49 3.38 -8.12
N LYS A 13 30.41 4.28 -9.10
CA LYS A 13 29.14 4.96 -9.45
C LYS A 13 28.05 3.98 -9.85
N THR A 14 28.39 2.97 -10.63
CA THR A 14 27.41 1.95 -11.06
C THR A 14 26.87 1.17 -9.87
N LYS A 15 27.75 0.81 -8.92
CA LYS A 15 27.35 0.20 -7.65
C LYS A 15 26.43 1.12 -6.85
N LEU A 16 26.81 2.38 -6.64
CA LEU A 16 25.99 3.36 -5.91
C LEU A 16 24.63 3.58 -6.57
N ARG A 17 24.55 3.61 -7.91
CA ARG A 17 23.27 3.68 -8.64
C ARG A 17 22.40 2.44 -8.41
N GLY A 18 23.01 1.25 -8.37
CA GLY A 18 22.32 0.01 -8.00
C GLY A 18 21.78 0.05 -6.57
N ASP A 19 22.60 0.49 -5.62
CA ASP A 19 22.23 0.63 -4.21
C ASP A 19 21.11 1.68 -4.02
N ILE A 20 21.16 2.80 -4.74
CA ILE A 20 20.07 3.80 -4.77
C ILE A 20 18.77 3.16 -5.28
N ALA A 21 18.80 2.40 -6.38
CA ALA A 21 17.61 1.77 -6.92
C ALA A 21 16.98 0.75 -5.95
N LEU A 22 17.81 -0.05 -5.27
CA LEU A 22 17.34 -0.97 -4.22
C LEU A 22 16.75 -0.21 -3.02
N THR A 23 17.38 0.90 -2.65
CA THR A 23 16.95 1.75 -1.53
C THR A 23 15.62 2.45 -1.86
N GLN A 24 15.44 2.94 -3.10
CA GLN A 24 14.18 3.51 -3.59
C GLN A 24 13.05 2.47 -3.58
N ARG A 25 13.32 1.22 -3.97
CA ARG A 25 12.34 0.12 -3.80
C ARG A 25 11.94 -0.07 -2.33
N GLY A 26 12.91 0.08 -1.42
CA GLY A 26 12.67 0.07 0.03
C GLY A 26 11.74 1.19 0.49
N ILE A 27 11.93 2.42 -0.02
CA ILE A 27 11.04 3.57 0.26
C ILE A 27 9.61 3.25 -0.19
N THR A 28 9.44 2.76 -1.43
CA THR A 28 8.11 2.40 -1.94
C THR A 28 7.47 1.30 -1.10
N ALA A 29 8.22 0.28 -0.70
CA ALA A 29 7.70 -0.78 0.17
C ALA A 29 7.22 -0.25 1.54
N ARG A 30 7.91 0.74 2.12
CA ARG A 30 7.47 1.38 3.38
C ARG A 30 6.22 2.24 3.20
N LYS A 31 6.10 3.00 2.11
CA LYS A 31 4.87 3.74 1.78
C LYS A 31 3.66 2.82 1.59
N LYS A 32 3.88 1.67 0.93
CA LYS A 32 2.86 0.62 0.76
C LYS A 32 2.40 0.04 2.10
N LYS A 33 3.35 -0.31 2.98
CA LYS A 33 3.05 -0.82 4.34
C LYS A 33 2.29 0.22 5.16
N PHE A 34 2.69 1.50 5.08
CA PHE A 34 1.96 2.60 5.68
C PHE A 34 0.51 2.66 5.19
N GLY A 35 0.26 2.46 3.90
CA GLY A 35 -1.10 2.42 3.35
C GLY A 35 -2.00 1.38 3.95
N GLU A 36 -1.48 0.17 4.14
CA GLU A 36 -2.21 -0.93 4.79
C GLU A 36 -2.59 -0.55 6.23
N GLU A 37 -1.59 -0.14 7.03
CA GLU A 37 -1.79 0.23 8.43
C GLU A 37 -2.72 1.44 8.58
N TYR A 38 -2.53 2.46 7.75
CA TYR A 38 -3.32 3.69 7.78
C TYR A 38 -4.77 3.45 7.37
N PHE A 39 -5.00 2.65 6.33
CA PHE A 39 -6.35 2.26 5.90
C PHE A 39 -7.07 1.42 6.98
N ASP A 40 -6.36 0.50 7.63
CA ASP A 40 -6.93 -0.32 8.70
C ASP A 40 -7.31 0.55 9.91
N VAL A 41 -6.47 1.50 10.32
CA VAL A 41 -6.79 2.47 11.38
C VAL A 41 -7.99 3.34 11.00
N LEU A 42 -8.09 3.80 9.74
CA LEU A 42 -9.27 4.54 9.25
C LEU A 42 -10.56 3.71 9.28
N THR A 43 -10.45 2.39 9.13
CA THR A 43 -11.62 1.49 9.02
C THR A 43 -12.01 0.80 10.34
N ASN A 44 -11.12 0.78 11.35
CA ASN A 44 -11.33 0.10 12.63
C ASN A 44 -12.55 0.59 13.43
N ASP A 45 -12.87 1.88 13.42
CA ASP A 45 -14.02 2.44 14.17
C ASP A 45 -15.20 2.84 13.27
N THR A 46 -14.97 2.95 11.96
CA THR A 46 -16.03 3.34 11.02
C THR A 46 -17.05 2.22 10.79
N GLN A 47 -16.78 0.95 11.09
CA GLN A 47 -17.85 -0.07 11.07
C GLN A 47 -18.87 0.06 12.21
N LYS A 48 -18.54 0.72 13.33
CA LYS A 48 -19.52 0.96 14.43
C LYS A 48 -20.31 2.25 14.27
N SER A 49 -19.85 3.20 13.45
CA SER A 49 -20.52 4.48 13.18
C SER A 49 -21.11 4.62 11.76
N PHE A 50 -20.74 3.76 10.80
CA PHE A 50 -21.25 3.77 9.42
C PHE A 50 -22.37 2.75 9.18
N GLY A 51 -23.29 2.63 10.13
CA GLY A 51 -24.57 1.96 9.92
C GLY A 51 -25.50 2.84 9.08
N GLY A 52 -25.41 2.78 7.75
CA GLY A 52 -26.38 3.47 6.90
C GLY A 52 -26.02 3.55 5.43
N ILE A 53 -26.93 3.06 4.61
CA ILE A 53 -27.01 3.24 3.15
C ILE A 53 -26.66 4.71 2.79
N GLY A 54 -25.58 4.94 2.05
CA GLY A 54 -25.29 6.24 1.42
C GLY A 54 -24.67 7.34 2.31
N GLY A 55 -24.06 7.02 3.46
CA GLY A 55 -23.39 8.03 4.29
C GLY A 55 -22.06 8.53 3.71
N THR A 56 -22.02 9.80 3.29
CA THR A 56 -20.79 10.59 3.08
C THR A 56 -19.82 10.41 4.25
N VAL A 57 -18.50 10.29 3.99
CA VAL A 57 -17.46 10.24 5.03
C VAL A 57 -17.51 11.55 5.82
N GLY A 58 -18.27 11.55 6.90
CA GLY A 58 -18.42 12.66 7.81
C GLY A 58 -17.33 12.64 8.86
N THR A 59 -16.55 13.71 8.90
CA THR A 59 -15.94 14.28 10.11
C THR A 59 -14.85 13.49 10.85
N LEU A 60 -13.87 12.89 10.16
CA LEU A 60 -12.55 12.76 10.78
C LEU A 60 -11.84 14.12 10.69
N ALA A 61 -11.27 14.63 11.78
CA ALA A 61 -10.59 15.94 11.78
C ALA A 61 -9.32 15.96 10.91
N VAL A 62 -8.86 14.78 10.49
CA VAL A 62 -7.78 14.60 9.51
C VAL A 62 -8.19 15.07 8.11
N PHE A 63 -9.48 15.00 7.77
CA PHE A 63 -9.99 15.61 6.55
C PHE A 63 -10.32 17.07 6.82
N LYS A 64 -9.86 17.98 5.95
CA LYS A 64 -10.14 19.41 6.14
C LYS A 64 -11.65 19.64 6.08
N LYS A 65 -12.18 20.39 7.07
CA LYS A 65 -13.61 20.76 7.15
C LYS A 65 -14.09 21.59 5.96
N SER A 66 -13.18 22.25 5.24
CA SER A 66 -13.49 22.98 4.03
C SER A 66 -13.29 22.08 2.81
N GLU A 67 -14.38 21.92 2.07
CA GLU A 67 -14.46 21.53 0.67
C GLU A 67 -14.56 20.02 0.37
N HIS A 68 -15.47 19.74 -0.55
CA HIS A 68 -15.66 18.47 -1.25
C HIS A 68 -14.41 17.99 -2.02
N ASP A 69 -13.30 18.74 -1.97
CA ASP A 69 -12.11 18.59 -2.81
C ASP A 69 -10.85 18.17 -2.02
N ASP A 70 -10.95 17.71 -0.77
CA ASP A 70 -9.79 17.18 -0.04
C ASP A 70 -9.24 15.92 -0.75
N PRO A 71 -8.05 15.97 -1.37
CA PRO A 71 -7.51 14.85 -2.16
C PRO A 71 -7.34 13.59 -1.33
N MET A 72 -7.05 13.72 -0.04
CA MET A 72 -6.87 12.60 0.88
C MET A 72 -8.21 11.91 1.19
N LYS A 73 -9.29 12.70 1.29
CA LYS A 73 -10.65 12.18 1.47
C LYS A 73 -11.14 11.45 0.21
N ILE A 74 -10.91 12.03 -0.96
CA ILE A 74 -11.28 11.44 -2.26
C ILE A 74 -10.55 10.10 -2.47
N ALA A 75 -9.24 10.06 -2.21
CA ALA A 75 -8.44 8.84 -2.31
C ALA A 75 -8.94 7.75 -1.35
N PHE A 76 -9.32 8.13 -0.12
CA PHE A 76 -9.88 7.21 0.84
C PHE A 76 -11.25 6.66 0.42
N GLU A 77 -12.18 7.53 0.01
CA GLU A 77 -13.52 7.13 -0.43
C GLU A 77 -13.43 6.18 -1.63
N THR A 78 -12.59 6.49 -2.61
CA THR A 78 -12.35 5.64 -3.79
C THR A 78 -11.80 4.27 -3.39
N CYS A 79 -10.75 4.24 -2.57
CA CYS A 79 -10.14 2.99 -2.10
C CYS A 79 -11.14 2.14 -1.28
N ARG A 80 -11.93 2.79 -0.42
CA ARG A 80 -12.93 2.13 0.41
C ARG A 80 -14.04 1.51 -0.44
N ASP A 81 -14.58 2.26 -1.40
CA ASP A 81 -15.67 1.80 -2.24
C ASP A 81 -15.22 0.65 -3.15
N ASP A 82 -13.99 0.70 -3.66
CA ASP A 82 -13.33 -0.40 -4.39
C ASP A 82 -13.19 -1.66 -3.53
N ILE A 83 -12.65 -1.52 -2.30
CA ILE A 83 -12.48 -2.63 -1.35
C ILE A 83 -13.83 -3.24 -1.01
N ARG A 84 -14.87 -2.42 -0.82
CA ARG A 84 -16.23 -2.90 -0.55
C ARG A 84 -16.77 -3.71 -1.72
N CYS A 85 -16.62 -3.24 -2.95
CA CYS A 85 -17.05 -3.99 -4.14
C CYS A 85 -16.32 -5.34 -4.25
N MET A 86 -15.02 -5.36 -3.95
CA MET A 86 -14.22 -6.59 -3.93
C MET A 86 -14.64 -7.55 -2.80
N GLN A 87 -14.97 -7.05 -1.61
CA GLN A 87 -15.49 -7.86 -0.50
C GLN A 87 -16.81 -8.53 -0.86
N VAL A 88 -17.74 -7.81 -1.50
CA VAL A 88 -19.02 -8.40 -1.97
C VAL A 88 -18.78 -9.55 -2.95
N ARG A 89 -17.85 -9.38 -3.90
CA ARG A 89 -17.45 -10.45 -4.83
C ARG A 89 -16.81 -11.64 -4.11
N LYS A 90 -15.98 -11.38 -3.10
CA LYS A 90 -15.38 -12.44 -2.28
C LYS A 90 -16.45 -13.22 -1.51
N GLU A 91 -17.44 -12.53 -0.93
CA GLU A 91 -18.58 -13.16 -0.24
C GLU A 91 -19.43 -14.01 -1.19
N GLU A 92 -19.63 -13.56 -2.44
CA GLU A 92 -20.31 -14.35 -3.46
C GLU A 92 -19.58 -15.66 -3.76
N HIS A 93 -18.26 -15.60 -3.95
CA HIS A 93 -17.43 -16.80 -4.11
C HIS A 93 -17.43 -17.70 -2.87
N HIS A 94 -17.50 -17.11 -1.67
CA HIS A 94 -17.61 -17.88 -0.44
C HIS A 94 -18.95 -18.64 -0.37
N LYS A 95 -20.07 -17.97 -0.68
CA LYS A 95 -21.39 -18.60 -0.78
C LYS A 95 -21.42 -19.72 -1.83
N GLN A 96 -20.71 -19.56 -2.94
CA GLN A 96 -20.58 -20.62 -3.95
C GLN A 96 -19.88 -21.87 -3.39
N LEU A 97 -18.83 -21.70 -2.58
CA LEU A 97 -18.19 -22.82 -1.87
C LEU A 97 -19.14 -23.47 -0.86
N ASP A 98 -19.88 -22.68 -0.08
CA ASP A 98 -20.82 -23.22 0.90
C ASP A 98 -21.93 -24.04 0.23
N VAL A 99 -22.44 -23.56 -0.91
CA VAL A 99 -23.41 -24.31 -1.71
C VAL A 99 -22.81 -25.60 -2.24
N MET A 100 -21.54 -25.59 -2.68
CA MET A 100 -20.84 -26.79 -3.12
C MET A 100 -20.54 -27.76 -1.97
N GLU A 101 -20.31 -27.29 -0.75
CA GLU A 101 -20.13 -28.14 0.42
C GLU A 101 -21.46 -28.80 0.82
N VAL A 102 -22.56 -28.04 0.85
CA VAL A 102 -23.86 -28.58 1.28
C VAL A 102 -24.50 -29.47 0.19
N LYS A 103 -24.40 -29.06 -1.08
CA LYS A 103 -25.06 -29.74 -2.22
C LYS A 103 -24.09 -30.55 -3.09
N GLY A 104 -22.82 -30.64 -2.70
CA GLY A 104 -21.79 -31.36 -3.45
C GLY A 104 -22.08 -32.84 -3.54
N CYS A 105 -21.59 -33.51 -4.59
CA CYS A 105 -21.96 -34.90 -4.82
C CYS A 105 -21.44 -35.86 -3.73
N HIS A 106 -20.56 -35.40 -2.83
CA HIS A 106 -20.10 -36.15 -1.67
C HIS A 106 -21.20 -36.36 -0.60
N THR A 107 -22.29 -35.58 -0.61
CA THR A 107 -23.38 -35.68 0.39
C THR A 107 -24.45 -36.70 0.00
N MET A 108 -24.41 -37.25 -1.22
CA MET A 108 -25.41 -38.21 -1.69
C MET A 108 -25.03 -39.67 -1.35
N PRO A 109 -25.98 -40.49 -0.87
CA PRO A 109 -25.75 -41.91 -0.60
C PRO A 109 -25.54 -42.69 -1.91
N ASP A 110 -24.74 -43.74 -1.84
CA ASP A 110 -24.41 -44.59 -2.98
C ASP A 110 -25.31 -45.84 -3.00
N GLU A 111 -26.09 -46.04 -4.07
CA GLU A 111 -27.01 -47.18 -4.17
C GLU A 111 -26.47 -48.29 -5.11
N THR A 112 -25.52 -47.99 -6.01
CA THR A 112 -24.96 -48.95 -7.00
C THR A 112 -23.50 -48.67 -7.39
N MET A 113 -22.78 -49.71 -7.84
CA MET A 113 -21.37 -49.63 -8.26
C MET A 113 -21.12 -48.69 -9.46
N GLY A 114 -22.10 -48.54 -10.36
CA GLY A 114 -22.05 -47.55 -11.45
C GLY A 114 -22.29 -46.10 -10.99
N GLN A 115 -23.05 -45.91 -9.91
CA GLN A 115 -23.20 -44.59 -9.27
C GLN A 115 -21.91 -44.18 -8.55
N ASN A 116 -21.15 -45.12 -7.96
CA ASN A 116 -19.83 -44.84 -7.36
C ASN A 116 -18.85 -44.21 -8.35
N ILE A 117 -18.69 -44.81 -9.54
CA ILE A 117 -17.77 -44.28 -10.56
C ILE A 117 -18.20 -42.87 -11.01
N ARG A 118 -19.50 -42.66 -11.22
CA ARG A 118 -20.06 -41.35 -11.60
C ARG A 118 -19.89 -40.32 -10.47
N LYS A 119 -20.03 -40.72 -9.21
CA LYS A 119 -19.81 -39.88 -8.04
C LYS A 119 -18.34 -39.51 -7.90
N THR A 120 -17.41 -40.46 -8.01
CA THR A 120 -15.97 -40.17 -7.97
C THR A 120 -15.57 -39.17 -9.06
N GLY A 121 -16.08 -39.31 -10.29
CA GLY A 121 -15.85 -38.33 -11.35
C GLY A 121 -16.40 -36.93 -11.05
N ARG A 122 -17.61 -36.85 -10.48
CA ARG A 122 -18.21 -35.58 -10.03
C ARG A 122 -17.48 -34.98 -8.83
N MET A 123 -17.00 -35.77 -7.88
CA MET A 123 -16.20 -35.31 -6.74
C MET A 123 -14.90 -34.66 -7.21
N PHE A 124 -14.25 -35.25 -8.20
CA PHE A 124 -13.03 -34.68 -8.79
C PHE A 124 -13.32 -33.36 -9.52
N SER A 125 -14.43 -33.29 -10.24
CA SER A 125 -14.90 -32.05 -10.90
C SER A 125 -15.21 -30.96 -9.87
N ASP A 126 -15.97 -31.28 -8.81
CA ASP A 126 -16.33 -30.36 -7.73
C ASP A 126 -15.08 -29.88 -6.98
N ALA A 127 -14.10 -30.76 -6.74
CA ALA A 127 -12.82 -30.39 -6.15
C ALA A 127 -12.05 -29.39 -7.03
N GLY A 128 -12.04 -29.58 -8.35
CA GLY A 128 -11.41 -28.66 -9.31
C GLY A 128 -12.09 -27.29 -9.35
N VAL A 129 -13.43 -27.26 -9.35
CA VAL A 129 -14.21 -26.01 -9.30
C VAL A 129 -13.99 -25.29 -7.97
N GLY A 130 -14.01 -26.02 -6.84
CA GLY A 130 -13.74 -25.45 -5.52
C GLY A 130 -12.32 -24.88 -5.41
N ALA A 131 -11.31 -25.56 -5.96
CA ALA A 131 -9.94 -25.05 -6.02
C ALA A 131 -9.84 -23.76 -6.84
N LYS A 132 -10.53 -23.68 -7.99
CA LYS A 132 -10.60 -22.46 -8.81
C LYS A 132 -11.24 -21.29 -8.05
N ILE A 133 -12.34 -21.54 -7.34
CA ILE A 133 -13.02 -20.49 -6.55
C ILE A 133 -12.12 -20.00 -5.42
N ARG A 134 -11.45 -20.90 -4.69
CA ARG A 134 -10.47 -20.52 -3.65
C ARG A 134 -9.31 -19.70 -4.22
N ALA A 135 -8.80 -20.06 -5.39
CA ALA A 135 -7.78 -19.29 -6.07
C ALA A 135 -8.27 -17.87 -6.45
N GLN A 136 -9.51 -17.76 -6.95
CA GLN A 136 -10.14 -16.46 -7.24
C GLN A 136 -10.28 -15.60 -5.97
N MET A 137 -10.68 -16.18 -4.84
CA MET A 137 -10.72 -15.47 -3.56
C MET A 137 -9.34 -14.96 -3.14
N ALA A 138 -8.28 -15.78 -3.30
CA ALA A 138 -6.91 -15.36 -3.01
C ALA A 138 -6.42 -14.24 -3.94
N PHE A 139 -6.84 -14.24 -5.21
CA PHE A 139 -6.58 -13.12 -6.13
C PHE A 139 -7.29 -11.84 -5.67
N ILE A 140 -8.54 -11.93 -5.22
CA ILE A 140 -9.30 -10.79 -4.68
C ILE A 140 -8.63 -10.25 -3.42
N ASP A 141 -8.16 -11.11 -2.51
CA ASP A 141 -7.43 -10.69 -1.31
C ASP A 141 -6.14 -9.95 -1.66
N ARG A 142 -5.41 -10.44 -2.66
CA ARG A 142 -4.24 -9.75 -3.18
C ARG A 142 -4.58 -8.41 -3.81
N GLU A 143 -5.67 -8.32 -4.56
CA GLU A 143 -6.10 -7.07 -5.19
C GLU A 143 -6.52 -6.03 -4.16
N MET A 144 -7.29 -6.42 -3.14
CA MET A 144 -7.65 -5.54 -2.02
C MET A 144 -6.40 -5.01 -1.32
N LYS A 145 -5.39 -5.87 -1.10
CA LYS A 145 -4.10 -5.45 -0.55
C LYS A 145 -3.42 -4.41 -1.43
N ILE A 146 -3.33 -4.63 -2.75
CA ILE A 146 -2.73 -3.69 -3.70
C ILE A 146 -3.45 -2.34 -3.69
N ARG A 147 -4.79 -2.30 -3.54
CA ARG A 147 -5.52 -1.03 -3.43
C ARG A 147 -5.16 -0.26 -2.16
N LYS A 148 -5.05 -0.94 -1.00
CA LYS A 148 -4.59 -0.31 0.25
C LYS A 148 -3.16 0.21 0.12
N GLU A 149 -2.28 -0.58 -0.49
CA GLU A 149 -0.89 -0.19 -0.75
C GLU A 149 -0.80 1.08 -1.62
N ASN A 150 -1.57 1.15 -2.72
CA ASN A 150 -1.60 2.30 -3.62
C ASN A 150 -2.16 3.55 -2.94
N PHE A 151 -3.26 3.39 -2.20
CA PHE A 151 -3.81 4.45 -1.35
C PHE A 151 -2.76 5.02 -0.39
N GLY A 152 -1.96 4.16 0.24
CA GLY A 152 -0.86 4.60 1.11
C GLY A 152 0.20 5.46 0.43
N VAL A 153 0.55 5.12 -0.80
CA VAL A 153 1.52 5.90 -1.58
C VAL A 153 0.97 7.30 -1.86
N GLU A 154 -0.28 7.40 -2.29
CA GLU A 154 -0.96 8.67 -2.58
C GLU A 154 -1.10 9.53 -1.31
N VAL A 155 -1.59 8.94 -0.22
CA VAL A 155 -1.73 9.62 1.07
C VAL A 155 -0.39 10.10 1.61
N TYR A 156 0.63 9.26 1.56
CA TYR A 156 1.96 9.64 2.02
C TYR A 156 2.47 10.87 1.26
N ASP A 157 2.31 10.90 -0.06
CA ASP A 157 2.72 12.04 -0.87
C ASP A 157 1.93 13.31 -0.54
N PHE A 158 0.63 13.21 -0.22
CA PHE A 158 -0.16 14.34 0.27
C PHE A 158 0.32 14.85 1.64
N THR A 159 0.62 13.95 2.58
CA THR A 159 1.11 14.34 3.92
C THR A 159 2.51 14.96 3.89
N LYS A 160 3.35 14.59 2.92
CA LYS A 160 4.65 15.23 2.69
C LYS A 160 4.49 16.62 2.07
N ALA A 161 3.59 16.75 1.09
CA ALA A 161 3.33 18.01 0.41
C ALA A 161 2.69 19.08 1.33
N SER A 162 1.89 18.67 2.32
CA SER A 162 1.38 19.60 3.34
C SER A 162 2.50 20.15 4.23
N ASP A 163 3.41 19.29 4.71
CA ASP A 163 4.51 19.71 5.58
C ASP A 163 5.47 20.70 4.90
N ASP A 164 5.75 20.50 3.61
CA ASP A 164 6.64 21.40 2.86
C ASP A 164 5.99 22.76 2.56
N LYS A 165 4.65 22.82 2.44
CA LYS A 165 3.91 24.09 2.39
C LYS A 165 3.90 24.79 3.75
N GLU A 166 3.86 24.03 4.85
CA GLU A 166 3.88 24.55 6.22
C GLU A 166 5.25 25.09 6.67
N LYS A 167 6.36 24.67 6.03
CA LYS A 167 7.68 25.29 6.25
C LYS A 167 7.76 26.76 5.82
N LYS A 168 6.79 27.28 5.05
CA LYS A 168 6.64 28.72 4.74
C LYS A 168 5.54 29.44 5.54
N GLY A 169 4.79 28.74 6.38
CA GLY A 169 3.75 29.30 7.23
C GLY A 169 3.57 28.43 8.45
N GLY A 170 4.18 28.84 9.57
CA GLY A 170 4.36 28.03 10.77
C GLY A 170 3.11 27.29 11.23
N LEU A 171 3.04 26.00 10.90
CA LEU A 171 1.96 25.10 11.31
C LEU A 171 2.41 24.03 12.31
N LYS A 172 3.64 24.13 12.86
CA LYS A 172 3.97 23.40 14.09
C LYS A 172 3.06 23.78 15.28
N GLY A 173 2.36 24.92 15.20
CA GLY A 173 1.45 25.42 16.24
C GLY A 173 -0.02 25.00 16.10
N THR A 174 -0.46 24.50 14.94
CA THR A 174 -1.90 24.22 14.70
C THR A 174 -2.23 22.75 14.92
N ILE A 175 -1.31 21.84 14.60
CA ILE A 175 -1.46 20.39 14.85
C ILE A 175 -1.29 20.09 16.35
N SER A 176 -0.29 20.71 17.00
CA SER A 176 -0.04 20.55 18.44
C SER A 176 -1.16 21.08 19.35
N LYS A 177 -1.94 22.06 18.88
CA LYS A 177 -3.12 22.59 19.58
C LYS A 177 -4.41 21.81 19.29
N ALA A 178 -4.42 21.00 18.22
CA ALA A 178 -5.47 20.02 17.96
C ALA A 178 -5.30 18.74 18.80
N LEU A 179 -4.07 18.40 19.24
CA LEU A 179 -3.73 17.19 20.01
C LEU A 179 -4.52 17.01 21.32
N SER A 180 -5.02 18.08 21.94
CA SER A 180 -5.81 18.00 23.17
C SER A 180 -7.29 17.64 22.94
N GLY A 181 -7.75 17.57 21.68
CA GLY A 181 -9.14 17.28 21.30
C GLY A 181 -9.32 16.10 20.34
N LEU A 182 -8.25 15.37 20.00
CA LEU A 182 -8.31 14.23 19.09
C LEU A 182 -8.85 12.97 19.79
N SER A 183 -9.70 12.25 19.08
CA SER A 183 -10.14 10.89 19.44
C SER A 183 -8.95 9.92 19.50
N GLU A 184 -9.09 8.78 20.18
CA GLU A 184 -8.04 7.75 20.24
C GLU A 184 -7.64 7.24 18.85
N GLN A 185 -8.61 7.13 17.94
CA GLN A 185 -8.38 6.78 16.53
C GLN A 185 -7.50 7.83 15.82
N GLU A 186 -7.71 9.11 16.06
CA GLU A 186 -6.90 10.19 15.48
C GLU A 186 -5.47 10.22 16.03
N LYS A 187 -5.28 9.85 17.30
CA LYS A 187 -3.94 9.67 17.86
C LYS A 187 -3.21 8.49 17.21
N GLU A 188 -3.93 7.41 16.91
CA GLU A 188 -3.36 6.25 16.21
C GLU A 188 -3.03 6.56 14.74
N MET A 189 -3.88 7.34 14.07
CA MET A 189 -3.59 7.90 12.74
C MET A 189 -2.33 8.78 12.75
N GLN A 190 -2.17 9.63 13.75
CA GLN A 190 -0.97 10.48 13.82
C GLN A 190 0.29 9.63 14.08
N LYS A 191 0.21 8.64 14.97
CA LYS A 191 1.34 7.73 15.25
C LYS A 191 1.77 6.96 14.00
N THR A 192 0.83 6.48 13.20
CA THR A 192 1.14 5.75 11.95
C THR A 192 1.77 6.67 10.91
N ILE A 193 1.30 7.91 10.79
CA ILE A 193 1.92 8.94 9.92
C ILE A 193 3.35 9.25 10.40
N ASP A 194 3.54 9.53 11.69
CA ASP A 194 4.85 9.91 12.24
C ASP A 194 5.87 8.76 12.13
N ALA A 195 5.44 7.52 12.37
CA ALA A 195 6.28 6.35 12.19
C ALA A 195 6.72 6.22 10.73
N ALA A 196 5.79 6.33 9.78
CA ALA A 196 6.08 6.25 8.35
C ALA A 196 7.03 7.36 7.89
N LYS A 197 6.84 8.60 8.38
CA LYS A 197 7.72 9.74 8.07
C LYS A 197 9.15 9.48 8.54
N ASN A 198 9.34 9.15 9.81
CA ASN A 198 10.67 8.85 10.36
C ASN A 198 11.37 7.73 9.57
N ASP A 199 10.60 6.70 9.21
CA ASP A 199 11.09 5.55 8.49
C ASP A 199 11.50 5.85 7.04
N VAL A 200 10.77 6.71 6.35
CA VAL A 200 11.06 7.11 4.98
C VAL A 200 12.17 8.16 4.95
N GLU A 201 12.12 9.18 5.81
CA GLU A 201 13.15 10.22 5.90
C GLU A 201 14.54 9.64 6.19
N GLY A 202 14.62 8.65 7.09
CA GLY A 202 15.88 7.97 7.38
C GLY A 202 16.48 7.24 6.18
N ILE A 203 15.63 6.75 5.25
CA ILE A 203 16.07 6.08 4.03
C ILE A 203 16.35 7.09 2.91
N GLU A 204 15.53 8.14 2.77
CA GLU A 204 15.78 9.26 1.85
C GLU A 204 17.12 9.93 2.15
N GLY A 205 17.48 10.11 3.43
CA GLY A 205 18.79 10.62 3.84
C GLY A 205 19.96 9.75 3.34
N ARG A 206 19.78 8.42 3.28
CA ARG A 206 20.79 7.51 2.70
C ARG A 206 20.90 7.68 1.19
N VAL A 207 19.78 7.83 0.49
CA VAL A 207 19.76 8.10 -0.96
C VAL A 207 20.53 9.38 -1.26
N ILE A 208 20.21 10.47 -0.55
CA ILE A 208 20.90 11.77 -0.71
C ILE A 208 22.41 11.64 -0.45
N SER A 209 22.82 10.86 0.56
CA SER A 209 24.24 10.62 0.83
C SER A 209 24.94 9.89 -0.33
N MET A 210 24.31 8.86 -0.89
CA MET A 210 24.84 8.13 -2.06
C MET A 210 24.87 9.01 -3.31
N GLU A 211 23.86 9.85 -3.55
CA GLU A 211 23.83 10.82 -4.65
C GLU A 211 24.96 11.85 -4.53
N ARG A 212 25.24 12.35 -3.31
CA ARG A 212 26.37 13.24 -3.05
C ARG A 212 27.71 12.56 -3.32
N GLN A 213 27.86 11.27 -2.99
CA GLN A 213 29.06 10.51 -3.31
C GLN A 213 29.25 10.35 -4.82
N ILE A 214 28.17 10.08 -5.57
CA ILE A 214 28.23 10.07 -7.05
C ILE A 214 28.68 11.43 -7.58
N ALA A 215 28.09 12.52 -7.09
CA ALA A 215 28.43 13.88 -7.49
C ALA A 215 29.89 14.24 -7.17
N PHE A 216 30.41 13.80 -6.02
CA PHE A 216 31.82 13.95 -5.67
C PHE A 216 32.73 13.20 -6.66
N LEU A 217 32.43 11.93 -6.96
CA LEU A 217 33.16 11.14 -7.95
C LEU A 217 33.03 11.70 -9.38
N ASP A 218 31.96 12.45 -9.71
CA ASP A 218 31.82 13.19 -10.96
C ASP A 218 32.76 14.41 -10.99
N SER A 219 32.83 15.17 -9.90
CA SER A 219 33.71 16.35 -9.78
C SER A 219 35.21 16.00 -9.84
N GLU A 220 35.61 14.81 -9.37
CA GLU A 220 36.99 14.32 -9.50
C GLU A 220 37.37 13.91 -10.95
N MET A 221 36.39 13.69 -11.84
CA MET A 221 36.64 13.35 -13.25
C MET A 221 36.66 14.58 -14.19
N GLU A 222 36.08 15.72 -13.80
CA GLU A 222 36.11 16.94 -14.63
C GLU A 222 37.47 17.62 -14.84
N PRO A 223 38.51 17.52 -13.98
CA PRO A 223 39.74 18.28 -14.21
C PRO A 223 40.65 17.74 -15.35
N LEU A 224 40.24 16.70 -16.10
CA LEU A 224 41.07 16.09 -17.15
C LEU A 224 40.47 16.13 -18.57
N ALA A 225 39.22 16.59 -18.75
CA ALA A 225 38.64 16.75 -20.09
C ALA A 225 38.97 18.12 -20.73
N ALA A 226 39.46 19.08 -19.94
CA ALA A 226 39.78 20.44 -20.41
C ALA A 226 41.22 20.61 -20.93
N THR A 227 42.06 19.57 -20.95
CA THR A 227 43.48 19.68 -21.33
C THR A 227 43.89 18.89 -22.57
N SER A 228 42.94 18.30 -23.30
CA SER A 228 43.20 17.72 -24.63
C SER A 228 42.56 18.58 -25.72
N SER A 229 43.23 19.69 -26.05
CA SER A 229 43.07 20.42 -27.32
C SER A 229 44.08 19.91 -28.34
#